data_AF-A0A7J8SRV5-F1
#
_entry.id   AF-A0A7J8SRV5-F1
#
_cell.length_a   1.000
_cell.length_b   1.000
_cell.length_c   1.000
_cell.angle_alpha   90.00
_cell.angle_beta   90.00
_cell.angle_gamma   90.00
#
_symmetry.space_group_name_H-M   'P 1'
#
loop_
_entity.id
_entity.type
_entity.pdbx_description
1 polymer ?
#
loop_
_entity_poly.entity_id
_entity_poly.type
_entity_poly.pdbx_seq_one_letter_code
_entity_poly.pdbx_strand_id
1 'polypeptide(L)'
;MSSWLGASVLSLGEWLIKKMPLICYIYSASKQISTAISPDQKSKAFKEIGEYAFGFITSTVILHGSSAGSEELNCVYVPSNHLYIGDMFLISSNDIVRPNLSVREGIEVVISGGMSVPRMLTTLDACVN
;
A
#
# COMPACT_ATOMS: atom_id res chain seq x y z
N MET A 1 29.07 13.84 -54.28
CA MET A 1 28.83 14.78 -53.16
C MET A 1 27.64 14.29 -52.34
N SER A 2 27.81 13.20 -51.57
CA SER A 2 26.70 12.54 -50.85
C SER A 2 27.10 12.03 -49.45
N SER A 3 28.30 12.33 -48.94
CA SER A 3 28.78 11.83 -47.64
C SER A 3 28.49 12.76 -46.45
N TRP A 4 28.12 14.02 -46.67
CA TRP A 4 27.91 15.00 -45.58
C TRP A 4 26.51 14.90 -44.95
N LEU A 5 25.48 14.75 -45.78
CA LEU A 5 24.08 14.56 -45.32
C LEU A 5 23.90 13.26 -44.53
N GLY A 6 24.55 12.17 -44.94
CA GLY A 6 24.49 10.89 -44.24
C GLY A 6 25.15 10.94 -42.86
N ALA A 7 26.31 11.59 -42.75
CA ALA A 7 27.01 11.76 -41.48
C ALA A 7 26.21 12.62 -40.48
N SER A 8 25.54 13.68 -40.95
CA SER A 8 24.69 14.51 -40.10
C SER A 8 23.48 13.75 -39.55
N VAL A 9 22.79 12.97 -40.38
CA VAL A 9 21.63 12.16 -39.93
C VAL A 9 22.05 11.08 -38.93
N LEU A 10 23.18 10.41 -39.18
CA LEU A 10 23.72 9.42 -38.25
C LEU A 10 24.09 10.06 -36.90
N SER A 11 24.74 11.22 -36.93
CA SER A 11 25.12 11.96 -35.72
C SER A 11 23.90 12.45 -34.91
N LEU A 12 22.80 12.80 -35.60
CA LEU A 12 21.55 13.20 -34.96
C LEU A 12 20.87 12.00 -34.28
N GLY A 13 20.91 10.82 -34.92
CA GLY A 13 20.41 9.57 -34.37
C GLY A 13 21.18 9.12 -33.13
N GLU A 14 22.51 9.14 -33.18
CA GLU A 14 23.37 8.84 -32.02
C GLU A 14 23.14 9.81 -30.85
N TRP A 15 22.94 11.10 -31.15
CA TRP A 15 22.59 12.09 -30.15
C TRP A 15 21.23 11.79 -29.49
N LEU A 16 20.23 11.40 -30.28
CA LEU A 16 18.90 11.02 -29.79
C LEU A 16 18.98 9.78 -28.88
N ILE A 17 19.74 8.76 -29.27
CA ILE A 17 19.94 7.51 -28.50
C ILE A 17 20.65 7.82 -27.18
N LYS A 18 21.71 8.66 -27.19
CA LYS A 18 22.39 9.09 -25.96
C LYS A 18 21.48 9.89 -25.02
N LYS A 19 20.51 10.64 -25.56
CA LYS A 19 19.51 11.39 -24.79
C LYS A 19 18.29 10.56 -24.38
N MET A 20 18.13 9.34 -24.88
CA MET A 20 17.02 8.43 -24.57
C MET A 20 16.72 8.29 -23.07
N PRO A 21 17.70 8.03 -22.17
CA PRO A 21 17.41 7.94 -20.73
C PRO A 21 16.85 9.24 -20.16
N LEU A 22 17.33 10.40 -20.60
CA LEU A 22 16.85 11.71 -20.13
C LEU A 22 15.43 12.02 -20.63
N ILE A 23 15.14 11.68 -21.89
CA ILE A 23 13.81 11.83 -22.50
C ILE A 23 12.80 10.97 -21.76
N CYS A 24 13.15 9.73 -21.38
CA CYS A 24 12.31 8.87 -20.55
C CYS A 24 11.99 9.51 -19.20
N TYR A 25 12.94 10.17 -18.53
CA TYR A 25 12.69 10.87 -17.26
C TYR A 25 11.71 12.05 -17.43
N ILE A 26 11.93 12.90 -18.43
CA ILE A 26 11.07 14.07 -18.69
C ILE A 26 9.67 13.61 -19.11
N TYR A 27 9.57 12.59 -19.96
CA TYR A 27 8.30 12.03 -20.39
C TYR A 27 7.56 11.37 -19.23
N SER A 28 8.26 10.64 -18.34
CA SER A 28 7.65 10.01 -17.16
C SER A 28 7.13 11.06 -16.17
N ALA A 29 7.89 12.11 -15.90
CA ALA A 29 7.44 13.23 -15.08
C ALA A 29 6.26 13.98 -15.72
N SER A 30 6.33 14.25 -17.02
CA SER A 30 5.24 14.87 -17.78
C SER A 30 3.98 14.01 -17.77
N LYS A 31 4.13 12.68 -17.90
CA LYS A 31 3.04 11.72 -17.82
C LYS A 31 2.43 11.71 -16.42
N GLN A 32 3.24 11.74 -15.35
CA GLN A 32 2.73 11.85 -13.97
C GLN A 32 1.88 13.11 -13.78
N ILE A 33 2.35 14.26 -14.27
CA ILE A 33 1.61 15.52 -14.21
C ILE A 33 0.33 15.43 -15.05
N SER A 34 0.39 14.84 -16.25
CA SER A 34 -0.77 14.66 -17.11
C SER A 34 -1.80 13.69 -16.52
N THR A 35 -1.38 12.62 -15.84
CA THR A 35 -2.28 11.71 -15.12
C THR A 35 -2.88 12.38 -13.89
N ALA A 36 -2.14 13.26 -13.21
CA ALA A 36 -2.65 14.03 -12.08
C ALA A 36 -3.69 15.09 -12.49
N ILE A 37 -3.60 15.61 -13.72
CA ILE A 37 -4.54 16.61 -14.28
C ILE A 37 -5.70 15.95 -15.05
N SER A 38 -5.66 14.64 -15.29
CA SER A 38 -6.76 13.93 -15.96
C SER A 38 -8.04 13.99 -15.12
N PRO A 39 -9.16 14.56 -15.64
CA PRO A 39 -10.38 14.80 -14.87
C PRO A 39 -11.14 13.55 -14.43
N ASP A 40 -10.67 12.36 -14.79
CA ASP A 40 -11.33 11.07 -14.54
C ASP A 40 -11.04 10.47 -13.16
N GLN A 41 -10.20 11.13 -12.34
CA GLN A 41 -10.04 10.84 -10.91
C GLN A 41 -10.74 11.87 -10.02
N LYS A 42 -11.81 12.52 -10.51
CA LYS A 42 -12.73 13.22 -9.61
C LYS A 42 -13.47 12.18 -8.76
N SER A 43 -13.24 12.26 -7.45
CA SER A 43 -13.94 11.54 -6.37
C SER A 43 -13.39 10.17 -5.98
N LYS A 44 -12.32 10.16 -5.16
CA LYS A 44 -12.17 9.26 -3.99
C LYS A 44 -10.97 9.58 -3.08
N ALA A 45 -10.31 10.74 -3.24
CA ALA A 45 -9.05 11.01 -2.56
C ALA A 45 -9.17 11.26 -1.04
N PHE A 46 -10.35 11.58 -0.51
CA PHE A 46 -10.59 11.64 0.94
C PHE A 46 -12.07 11.40 1.17
N LYS A 47 -12.47 10.14 1.38
CA LYS A 47 -13.83 9.82 1.78
C LYS A 47 -13.80 8.63 2.73
N GLU A 48 -14.36 8.87 3.92
CA GLU A 48 -14.66 7.95 5.03
C GLU A 48 -13.51 7.71 6.03
N ILE A 49 -13.69 8.31 7.22
CA ILE A 49 -13.00 7.93 8.45
C ILE A 49 -13.60 6.57 8.84
N GLY A 50 -12.90 5.49 8.51
CA GLY A 50 -13.39 4.11 8.68
C GLY A 50 -13.29 3.59 10.11
N GLU A 51 -14.27 2.79 10.49
CA GLU A 51 -14.45 2.13 11.80
C GLU A 51 -13.45 0.99 12.07
N TYR A 52 -12.60 0.64 11.10
CA TYR A 52 -11.70 -0.52 11.16
C TYR A 52 -10.25 -0.14 10.83
N ALA A 53 -9.32 -0.72 11.56
CA ALA A 53 -7.88 -0.56 11.36
C ALA A 53 -7.22 -1.90 11.02
N PHE A 54 -6.20 -1.88 10.16
CA PHE A 54 -5.34 -3.04 9.97
C PHE A 54 -4.42 -3.19 11.18
N GLY A 55 -4.42 -4.38 11.77
CA GLY A 55 -3.56 -4.72 12.88
C GLY A 55 -3.02 -6.15 12.75
N PHE A 56 -1.88 -6.38 13.38
CA PHE A 56 -1.23 -7.68 13.45
C PHE A 56 -1.34 -8.21 14.86
N ILE A 57 -1.95 -9.37 15.02
CA ILE A 57 -1.96 -10.07 16.31
C ILE A 57 -0.55 -10.59 16.55
N THR A 58 0.11 -10.10 17.61
CA THR A 58 1.48 -10.50 17.95
C THR A 58 1.51 -11.57 19.03
N SER A 59 0.58 -11.49 19.98
CA SER A 59 0.49 -12.40 21.11
C SER A 59 -0.90 -12.34 21.74
N THR A 60 -1.15 -13.25 22.66
CA THR A 60 -2.36 -13.27 23.49
C THR A 60 -1.95 -13.21 24.95
N VAL A 61 -2.66 -12.43 25.75
CA VAL A 61 -2.38 -12.20 27.16
C VAL A 61 -3.63 -12.44 27.98
N ILE A 62 -3.46 -12.94 29.21
CA ILE A 62 -4.56 -13.11 30.16
C ILE A 62 -4.47 -11.96 31.16
N LEU A 63 -5.47 -11.07 31.11
CA LEU A 63 -5.62 -9.99 32.06
C LEU A 63 -6.37 -10.51 33.29
N HIS A 64 -5.68 -10.57 34.43
CA HIS A 64 -6.30 -10.92 35.70
C HIS A 64 -6.86 -9.67 36.38
N GLY A 65 -8.19 -9.52 36.38
CA GLY A 65 -8.87 -8.47 37.11
C GLY A 65 -9.17 -8.88 38.55
N SER A 66 -8.97 -7.97 39.51
CA SER A 66 -9.18 -8.23 40.95
C SER A 66 -10.63 -8.52 41.34
N SER A 67 -11.61 -8.32 40.43
CA SER A 67 -13.05 -8.45 40.76
C SER A 67 -13.91 -9.10 39.66
N ALA A 68 -13.39 -9.31 38.45
CA ALA A 68 -14.20 -9.72 37.28
C ALA A 68 -13.74 -11.02 36.59
N GLY A 69 -12.74 -11.71 37.16
CA GLY A 69 -12.16 -12.92 36.55
C GLY A 69 -10.98 -12.63 35.63
N SER A 70 -10.48 -13.68 34.99
CA SER A 70 -9.41 -13.60 33.98
C SER A 70 -10.02 -13.40 32.60
N GLU A 71 -9.62 -12.34 31.90
CA GLU A 71 -10.02 -12.05 30.52
C GLU A 71 -8.86 -12.33 29.57
N GLU A 72 -9.13 -13.05 28.47
CA GLU A 72 -8.14 -13.28 27.42
C GLU A 72 -8.23 -12.17 26.37
N LEU A 73 -7.12 -11.44 26.18
CA LEU A 73 -7.01 -10.32 25.26
C LEU A 73 -5.90 -10.58 24.23
N ASN A 74 -6.12 -10.13 23.00
CA ASN A 74 -5.11 -10.20 21.95
C ASN A 74 -4.31 -8.90 21.93
N CYS A 75 -3.00 -9.03 21.85
CA CYS A 75 -2.07 -7.96 21.61
C CYS A 75 -2.03 -7.68 20.11
N VAL A 76 -2.58 -6.54 19.69
CA VAL A 76 -2.72 -6.15 18.29
C VAL A 76 -1.85 -4.93 18.04
N TYR A 77 -0.84 -5.11 17.18
CA TYR A 77 0.02 -4.03 16.71
C TYR A 77 -0.63 -3.35 15.51
N VAL A 78 -0.89 -2.05 15.60
CA VAL A 78 -1.47 -1.22 14.53
C VAL A 78 -0.38 -0.26 14.03
N PRO A 79 0.18 -0.49 12.83
CA PRO A 79 1.19 0.39 12.27
C PRO A 79 0.59 1.74 11.87
N SER A 80 1.38 2.80 12.02
CA SER A 80 1.00 4.13 11.51
C SER A 80 1.44 4.27 10.05
N ASN A 81 2.68 4.73 9.82
CA ASN A 81 3.23 4.98 8.47
C ASN A 81 4.45 4.11 8.12
N HIS A 82 5.12 3.56 9.13
CA HIS A 82 6.29 2.70 8.98
C HIS A 82 6.04 1.41 9.74
N LEU A 83 6.47 0.27 9.20
CA LEU A 83 6.14 -1.06 9.74
C LEU A 83 6.58 -1.28 11.21
N TYR A 84 7.49 -0.47 11.72
CA TYR A 84 8.02 -0.56 13.08
C TYR A 84 7.54 0.58 13.99
N ILE A 85 6.72 1.51 13.49
CA ILE A 85 6.15 2.63 14.24
C ILE A 85 4.64 2.50 14.22
N GLY A 86 4.07 2.30 15.39
CA GLY A 86 2.64 2.11 15.57
C GLY A 86 2.29 1.93 17.03
N ASP A 87 1.01 1.69 17.26
CA ASP A 87 0.44 1.54 18.58
C ASP A 87 0.20 0.06 18.88
N MET A 88 0.23 -0.30 20.16
CA MET A 88 -0.10 -1.63 20.63
C MET A 88 -1.41 -1.58 21.42
N PHE A 89 -2.40 -2.34 20.99
CA PHE A 89 -3.71 -2.43 21.63
C PHE A 89 -3.92 -3.81 22.24
N LEU A 90 -4.65 -3.86 23.36
CA LEU A 90 -5.21 -5.09 23.91
C LEU A 90 -6.69 -5.13 23.53
N ILE A 91 -7.08 -6.09 22.70
CA ILE A 91 -8.42 -6.16 22.09
C ILE A 91 -9.02 -7.55 22.35
N SER A 92 -10.31 -7.59 22.71
CA SER A 92 -11.05 -8.83 22.88
C SER A 92 -11.15 -9.59 21.55
N SER A 93 -11.13 -10.92 21.60
CA SER A 93 -11.30 -11.76 20.41
C SER A 93 -12.61 -11.50 19.65
N ASN A 94 -13.65 -11.01 20.35
CA ASN A 94 -14.95 -10.69 19.75
C ASN A 94 -14.93 -9.43 18.88
N ASP A 95 -13.99 -8.52 19.13
CA ASP A 95 -13.86 -7.25 18.40
C ASP A 95 -12.85 -7.33 17.26
N ILE A 96 -12.29 -8.53 17.00
CA ILE A 96 -11.28 -8.77 15.97
C ILE A 96 -11.89 -9.51 14.79
N VAL A 97 -11.90 -8.84 13.63
CA VAL A 97 -12.27 -9.45 12.36
C VAL A 97 -11.00 -10.00 11.68
N ARG A 98 -10.96 -11.31 11.40
CA ARG A 98 -9.83 -11.97 10.74
C ARG A 98 -10.07 -12.08 9.22
N PRO A 99 -9.45 -11.21 8.40
CA PRO A 99 -9.57 -11.32 6.95
C PRO A 99 -8.80 -12.55 6.45
N ASN A 100 -9.20 -13.06 5.29
CA ASN A 100 -8.48 -14.05 4.51
C ASN A 100 -7.31 -13.37 3.78
N LEU A 101 -6.36 -12.88 4.57
CA LEU A 101 -5.17 -12.19 4.12
C LEU A 101 -3.97 -12.79 4.86
N SER A 102 -2.91 -13.12 4.14
CA SER A 102 -1.66 -13.54 4.78
C SER A 102 -1.00 -12.35 5.48
N VAL A 103 -0.15 -12.64 6.48
CA VAL A 103 0.65 -11.60 7.16
C VAL A 103 1.50 -10.81 6.16
N ARG A 104 2.05 -11.49 5.15
CA ARG A 104 2.84 -10.87 4.09
C ARG A 104 2.02 -9.84 3.30
N GLU A 105 0.84 -10.22 2.84
CA GLU A 105 -0.04 -9.30 2.11
C GLU A 105 -0.49 -8.13 3.00
N GLY A 106 -0.73 -8.39 4.30
CA GLY A 106 -0.98 -7.33 5.28
C GLY A 106 0.19 -6.34 5.40
N ILE A 107 1.44 -6.83 5.40
CA ILE A 107 2.64 -5.98 5.39
C ILE A 107 2.71 -5.17 4.09
N GLU A 108 2.42 -5.79 2.94
CA GLU A 108 2.39 -5.11 1.64
C GLU A 108 1.33 -4.00 1.61
N VAL A 109 0.15 -4.22 2.22
CA VAL A 109 -0.88 -3.19 2.41
C VAL A 109 -0.34 -1.98 3.19
N VAL A 110 0.34 -2.22 4.31
CA VAL A 110 0.85 -1.14 5.17
C VAL A 110 1.97 -0.36 4.48
N ILE A 111 2.95 -1.06 3.90
CA ILE A 111 4.09 -0.42 3.22
C ILE A 111 3.63 0.36 1.97
N SER A 112 2.61 -0.13 1.29
CA SER A 112 2.03 0.55 0.12
C SER A 112 1.10 1.71 0.47
N GLY A 113 0.87 2.00 1.76
CA GLY A 113 -0.07 3.03 2.20
C GLY A 113 -1.51 2.73 1.79
N GLY A 114 -1.89 1.45 1.73
CA GLY A 114 -3.23 1.00 1.36
C GLY A 114 -3.44 0.70 -0.13
N MET A 115 -2.44 0.92 -1.00
CA MET A 115 -2.58 0.67 -2.45
C MET A 115 -2.73 -0.83 -2.80
N SER A 116 -2.19 -1.72 -1.97
CA SER A 116 -2.27 -3.18 -2.16
C SER A 116 -3.51 -3.81 -1.51
N VAL A 117 -4.46 -3.02 -0.98
CA VAL A 117 -5.68 -3.57 -0.37
C VAL A 117 -6.54 -4.24 -1.45
N PRO A 118 -6.91 -5.53 -1.29
CA PRO A 118 -7.77 -6.21 -2.25
C PRO A 118 -9.18 -5.60 -2.25
N ARG A 119 -9.84 -5.62 -3.42
CA ARG A 119 -11.19 -5.06 -3.56
C ARG A 119 -12.25 -5.76 -2.70
N MET A 120 -12.01 -7.01 -2.32
CA MET A 120 -12.89 -7.79 -1.46
C MET A 120 -12.05 -8.45 -0.37
N LEU A 121 -12.44 -8.22 0.88
CA LEU A 121 -11.93 -8.93 2.06
C LEU A 121 -13.01 -9.91 2.51
N THR A 122 -12.70 -11.20 2.49
CA THR A 122 -13.56 -12.23 3.09
C THR A 122 -13.02 -12.58 4.47
N THR A 123 -13.88 -12.86 5.45
CA THR A 123 -13.44 -13.37 6.75
C THR A 123 -13.14 -14.87 6.67
N LEU A 124 -12.24 -15.37 7.50
CA LEU A 124 -11.93 -16.81 7.54
C LEU A 124 -13.18 -17.64 7.89
N ASP A 125 -14.10 -17.11 8.70
CA ASP A 125 -15.34 -17.79 9.09
C ASP A 125 -16.31 -17.98 7.90
N ALA A 126 -16.24 -17.13 6.87
CA ALA A 126 -17.09 -17.23 5.69
C ALA A 126 -16.65 -18.34 4.70
N CYS A 127 -15.43 -18.87 4.84
CA CYS A 127 -14.90 -19.94 3.97
C CYS A 127 -15.25 -21.36 4.44
N VAL A 128 -15.85 -21.51 5.63
CA VAL A 128 -16.14 -22.82 6.24
C VAL A 128 -17.58 -23.30 5.95
N ASN A 129 -18.39 -22.52 5.24
CA ASN A 129 -19.74 -22.88 4.82
C ASN A 129 -19.83 -23.23 3.33
#